data_AF-A0A4Q3TTU2-F1
#
_entry.id   AF-A0A4Q3TTU2-F1
#
_cell.length_a   1.000
_cell.length_b   1.000
_cell.length_c   1.000
_cell.angle_alpha   90.00
_cell.angle_beta   90.00
_cell.angle_gamma   90.00
#
_symmetry.space_group_name_H-M   'P 1'
#
loop_
_entity.id
_entity.type
_entity.pdbx_description
1 polymer ?
#
loop_
_entity_poly.entity_id
_entity_poly.type
_entity_poly.pdbx_seq_one_letter_code
_entity_poly.pdbx_strand_id
1 'polypeptide(L)'
;MKTSRILKLAMVGCAVAAMAACTRKPPVETGVPGPNDGTTQPTGPAYPTAPTGPVTGGNMGSAAPGTEQDFVVNVGDRIYFDLDSYEVRPEAMPRLDAQAQRLQRYPSV
;
A
#
# COMPACT_ATOMS: atom_id res chain seq x y z
N MET A 1 24.29 14.63 -49.33
CA MET A 1 22.85 14.51 -48.98
C MET A 1 22.49 13.12 -48.45
N LYS A 2 23.13 12.63 -47.36
CA LYS A 2 22.90 11.25 -46.83
C LYS A 2 22.68 11.17 -45.31
N THR A 3 22.91 12.26 -44.58
CA THR A 3 22.72 12.40 -43.12
C THR A 3 21.26 12.42 -42.68
N SER A 4 20.34 12.92 -43.51
CA SER A 4 18.89 12.97 -43.19
C SER A 4 18.24 11.58 -43.14
N ARG A 5 18.70 10.62 -43.95
CA ARG A 5 18.18 9.24 -43.92
C ARG A 5 18.68 8.48 -42.69
N ILE A 6 19.91 8.74 -42.25
CA ILE A 6 20.50 8.17 -41.04
C ILE A 6 19.75 8.67 -39.80
N LEU A 7 19.44 9.98 -39.75
CA LEU A 7 18.69 10.57 -38.63
C LEU A 7 17.25 10.02 -38.53
N LYS A 8 16.56 9.83 -39.67
CA LYS A 8 15.22 9.23 -39.71
C LYS A 8 15.21 7.77 -39.27
N LEU A 9 16.24 7.01 -39.64
CA LEU A 9 16.36 5.59 -39.27
C LEU A 9 16.66 5.42 -37.77
N ALA A 10 17.47 6.32 -37.20
CA ALA A 10 17.71 6.36 -35.75
C ALA A 10 16.43 6.65 -34.96
N MET A 11 15.57 7.57 -35.44
CA MET A 11 14.35 7.93 -34.72
C MET A 11 13.28 6.83 -34.72
N VAL A 12 13.16 6.07 -35.82
CA VAL A 12 12.23 4.93 -35.89
C VAL A 12 12.71 3.77 -35.00
N GLY A 13 14.02 3.55 -34.86
CA GLY A 13 14.58 2.54 -33.96
C GLY A 13 14.24 2.78 -32.49
N CYS A 14 14.28 4.05 -32.03
CA CYS A 14 13.89 4.39 -30.66
C CYS A 14 12.43 4.08 -30.33
N ALA A 15 11.51 4.23 -31.29
CA ALA A 15 10.09 4.00 -31.05
C ALA A 15 9.73 2.52 -30.82
N VAL A 16 10.45 1.59 -31.47
CA VAL A 16 10.20 0.15 -31.35
C VAL A 16 10.75 -0.41 -30.03
N ALA A 17 11.84 0.15 -29.51
CA ALA A 17 12.43 -0.27 -28.22
C ALA A 17 11.52 0.04 -27.02
N ALA A 18 10.71 1.09 -27.09
CA ALA A 18 9.84 1.52 -25.98
C ALA A 18 8.68 0.55 -25.69
N MET A 19 8.27 -0.27 -26.65
CA MET A 19 7.13 -1.20 -26.50
C MET A 19 7.51 -2.53 -25.82
N ALA A 20 8.80 -2.85 -25.70
CA ALA A 20 9.27 -4.03 -24.97
C ALA A 20 9.18 -3.86 -23.44
N ALA A 21 8.92 -2.64 -22.95
CA ALA A 21 8.75 -2.38 -21.51
C ALA A 21 7.39 -2.85 -20.95
N CYS A 22 6.47 -3.33 -21.80
CA CYS A 22 5.18 -3.87 -21.37
C CYS A 22 5.15 -5.41 -21.23
N THR A 23 6.29 -6.12 -21.33
CA THR A 23 6.33 -7.54 -20.95
C THR A 23 6.10 -7.68 -19.44
N ARG A 24 5.11 -8.50 -19.08
CA ARG A 24 4.65 -8.73 -17.70
C ARG A 24 5.83 -8.97 -16.77
N LYS A 25 5.79 -8.30 -15.61
CA LYS A 25 6.70 -8.52 -14.49
C LYS A 25 6.73 -10.03 -14.18
N PRO A 26 7.90 -10.69 -14.20
CA PRO A 26 8.02 -12.05 -13.70
C PRO A 26 7.50 -12.09 -12.26
N PRO A 27 6.88 -13.19 -11.81
CA PRO A 27 6.59 -13.38 -10.41
C PRO A 27 7.87 -13.08 -9.62
N VAL A 28 7.78 -12.19 -8.64
CA VAL A 28 8.89 -12.02 -7.71
C VAL A 28 8.95 -13.32 -6.94
N GLU A 29 10.00 -14.11 -7.18
CA GLU A 29 10.36 -15.22 -6.30
C GLU A 29 10.91 -14.59 -5.02
N THR A 30 9.98 -14.10 -4.20
CA THR A 30 10.26 -13.84 -2.80
C THR A 30 10.64 -15.19 -2.21
N GLY A 31 11.74 -15.29 -1.45
CA GLY A 31 12.07 -16.48 -0.66
C GLY A 31 11.08 -16.76 0.48
N VAL A 32 9.81 -16.41 0.27
CA VAL A 32 8.66 -16.62 1.14
C VAL A 32 7.82 -17.70 0.45
N PRO A 33 7.64 -18.87 1.08
CA PRO A 33 6.81 -19.95 0.55
C PRO A 33 5.41 -19.45 0.19
N GLY A 34 4.87 -19.96 -0.92
CA GLY A 34 3.55 -19.55 -1.41
C GLY A 34 2.43 -20.03 -0.48
N PRO A 35 1.19 -19.50 -0.62
CA PRO A 35 0.05 -19.81 0.26
C PRO A 35 -0.35 -21.29 0.37
N ASN A 36 0.23 -22.17 -0.45
CA ASN A 36 -0.06 -23.59 -0.48
C ASN A 36 1.10 -24.47 0.00
N ASP A 37 2.23 -23.89 0.40
CA ASP A 37 3.31 -24.64 1.01
C ASP A 37 2.99 -24.77 2.50
N GLY A 38 2.62 -25.99 2.91
CA GLY A 38 2.23 -26.36 4.28
C GLY A 38 3.37 -26.26 5.30
N THR A 39 4.01 -25.10 5.40
CA THR A 39 5.05 -24.82 6.39
C THR A 39 4.53 -23.87 7.45
N THR A 40 4.73 -24.32 8.69
CA THR A 40 4.40 -23.70 9.98
C THR A 40 4.47 -22.18 10.02
N GLN A 41 3.33 -21.59 10.44
CA GLN A 41 3.12 -20.20 10.78
C GLN A 41 4.20 -19.66 11.75
N PRO A 42 4.79 -18.48 11.48
CA PRO A 42 5.67 -17.82 12.43
C PRO A 42 4.94 -17.56 13.75
N THR A 43 5.51 -17.96 14.88
CA THR A 43 4.96 -17.77 16.24
C THR A 43 5.21 -16.35 16.81
N GLY A 44 5.54 -15.38 15.95
CA GLY A 44 5.72 -13.98 16.34
C GLY A 44 4.39 -13.22 16.42
N PRO A 45 4.36 -12.05 17.09
CA PRO A 45 3.18 -11.19 17.08
C PRO A 45 2.80 -10.84 15.63
N ALA A 46 1.57 -11.15 15.25
CA ALA A 46 1.06 -10.88 13.92
C ALA A 46 0.82 -9.38 13.74
N TYR A 47 1.73 -8.70 13.06
CA TYR A 47 1.46 -7.36 12.54
C TYR A 47 0.55 -7.49 11.32
N PRO A 48 -0.47 -6.64 11.16
CA PRO A 48 -1.32 -6.66 9.98
C PRO A 48 -0.46 -6.36 8.76
N THR A 49 -0.31 -7.38 7.93
CA THR A 49 0.42 -7.33 6.67
C THR A 49 -0.49 -6.74 5.60
N ALA A 50 0.10 -6.02 4.64
CA ALA A 50 -0.64 -5.45 3.53
C ALA A 50 -1.45 -6.54 2.80
N PRO A 51 -2.72 -6.30 2.43
CA PRO A 51 -3.53 -7.30 1.73
C PRO A 51 -2.83 -7.76 0.45
N THR A 52 -2.59 -9.06 0.33
CA THR A 52 -1.90 -9.68 -0.82
C THR A 52 -2.86 -10.13 -1.93
N GLY A 53 -4.17 -9.88 -1.77
CA GLY A 53 -5.20 -10.13 -2.78
C GLY A 53 -5.55 -8.88 -3.59
N PRO A 54 -6.19 -9.04 -4.78
CA PRO A 54 -6.78 -7.91 -5.49
C PRO A 54 -7.71 -7.14 -4.55
N VAL A 55 -7.46 -5.84 -4.36
CA VAL A 55 -8.31 -4.96 -3.57
C VAL A 55 -9.64 -4.84 -4.30
N THR A 56 -10.54 -5.78 -4.06
CA THR A 56 -11.89 -5.74 -4.59
C THR A 56 -12.58 -4.66 -3.78
N GLY A 57 -12.86 -3.51 -4.38
CA GLY A 57 -13.65 -2.41 -3.79
C GLY A 57 -15.11 -2.81 -3.45
N GLY A 58 -15.37 -4.09 -3.22
CA GLY A 58 -16.68 -4.69 -2.99
C GLY A 58 -17.29 -4.37 -1.63
N ASN A 59 -16.57 -3.64 -0.76
CA ASN A 59 -17.14 -3.11 0.47
C ASN A 59 -17.10 -1.58 0.54
N MET A 60 -17.02 -0.89 -0.62
CA MET A 60 -17.17 0.57 -0.73
C MET A 60 -18.63 1.01 -0.49
N GLY A 61 -19.31 0.46 0.51
CA GLY A 61 -20.35 1.23 1.18
C GLY A 61 -19.66 2.40 1.86
N SER A 62 -20.15 3.63 1.70
CA SER A 62 -19.69 4.75 2.54
C SER A 62 -19.63 4.26 3.97
N ALA A 63 -18.45 4.31 4.58
CA ALA A 63 -18.27 3.84 5.93
C ALA A 63 -19.29 4.58 6.82
N ALA A 64 -20.22 3.82 7.39
CA ALA A 64 -21.31 4.42 8.14
C ALA A 64 -20.73 5.14 9.37
N PRO A 65 -21.19 6.35 9.71
CA PRO A 65 -20.67 7.09 10.85
C PRO A 65 -20.68 6.26 12.13
N GLY A 66 -19.56 6.20 12.83
CA GLY A 66 -19.41 5.44 14.08
C GLY A 66 -19.12 3.95 13.89
N THR A 67 -18.80 3.50 12.68
CA THR A 67 -18.20 2.17 12.45
C THR A 67 -16.68 2.23 12.53
N GLU A 68 -16.04 1.10 12.85
CA GLU A 68 -14.58 0.96 12.77
C GLU A 68 -14.02 1.36 11.39
N GLN A 69 -14.68 0.96 10.30
CA GLN A 69 -14.26 1.35 8.95
C GLN A 69 -14.28 2.88 8.76
N ASP A 70 -15.27 3.57 9.33
CA ASP A 70 -15.37 5.04 9.28
C ASP A 70 -14.27 5.69 10.12
N PHE A 71 -13.88 5.06 11.24
CA PHE A 71 -12.75 5.50 12.03
C PHE A 71 -11.42 5.41 11.26
N VAL A 72 -11.16 4.26 10.64
CA VAL A 72 -9.95 4.01 9.85
C VAL A 72 -9.86 4.96 8.65
N VAL A 73 -10.97 5.17 7.92
CA VAL A 73 -10.98 6.00 6.71
C VAL A 73 -10.86 7.49 7.03
N ASN A 74 -11.60 8.00 8.02
CA ASN A 74 -11.68 9.44 8.24
C ASN A 74 -10.66 10.00 9.25
N VAL A 75 -10.15 9.18 10.17
CA VAL A 75 -9.13 9.61 11.15
C VAL A 75 -7.88 8.75 11.09
N GLY A 76 -8.02 7.46 10.84
CA GLY A 76 -6.95 6.48 11.00
C GLY A 76 -6.87 6.02 12.45
N ASP A 77 -6.77 4.72 12.65
CA ASP A 77 -6.81 4.03 13.95
C ASP A 77 -5.41 3.85 14.57
N ARG A 78 -4.35 4.33 13.91
CA ARG A 78 -2.95 4.07 14.29
C ARG A 78 -2.11 5.33 14.28
N ILE A 79 -1.14 5.34 15.20
CA ILE A 79 0.01 6.23 15.18
C ILE A 79 1.28 5.38 15.09
N TYR A 80 2.32 5.93 14.46
CA TYR A 80 3.60 5.24 14.30
C TYR A 80 4.62 5.85 15.26
N PHE A 81 5.50 4.98 15.75
CA PHE A 81 6.64 5.35 16.56
C PHE A 81 7.92 5.21 15.73
N ASP A 82 8.99 5.86 16.18
CA ASP A 82 10.31 5.62 15.59
C ASP A 82 10.80 4.21 15.96
N LEU A 83 11.81 3.73 15.22
CA LEU A 83 12.39 2.42 15.45
C LEU A 83 12.93 2.32 16.88
N ASP A 84 12.53 1.26 17.59
CA ASP A 84 12.93 1.01 18.99
C ASP A 84 12.57 2.13 19.97
N SER A 85 11.52 2.90 19.67
CA SER A 85 11.03 3.99 20.53
C SER A 85 9.55 3.80 20.90
N TYR A 86 9.19 4.31 22.08
CA TYR A 86 7.81 4.45 22.55
C TYR A 86 7.40 5.92 22.71
N GLU A 87 8.26 6.85 22.30
CA GLU A 87 7.99 8.29 22.39
C GLU A 87 7.00 8.73 21.30
N VAL A 88 5.92 9.39 21.70
CA VAL A 88 4.96 9.98 20.76
C VAL A 88 5.57 11.25 20.19
N ARG A 89 5.81 11.24 18.88
CA ARG A 89 6.37 12.39 18.19
C ARG A 89 5.36 13.55 18.09
N PRO A 90 5.83 14.82 18.07
CA PRO A 90 4.95 15.98 17.99
C PRO A 90 4.00 15.96 16.79
N GLU A 91 4.41 15.45 15.64
CA GLU A 91 3.53 15.39 14.47
C GLU A 91 2.45 14.29 14.54
N ALA A 92 2.57 13.32 15.46
CA ALA A 92 1.54 12.33 15.72
C ALA A 92 0.45 12.86 16.67
N MET A 93 0.73 13.90 17.47
CA MET A 93 -0.22 14.47 18.44
C MET A 93 -1.56 14.90 17.81
N PRO A 94 -1.59 15.64 16.68
CA PRO A 94 -2.87 16.03 16.07
C PRO A 94 -3.73 14.84 15.63
N ARG A 95 -3.10 13.72 15.26
CA ARG A 95 -3.81 12.48 14.89
C ARG A 95 -4.39 11.83 16.14
N LEU A 96 -3.61 11.74 17.22
CA LEU A 96 -4.06 11.18 18.48
C LEU A 96 -5.23 11.98 19.08
N ASP A 97 -5.17 13.31 18.99
CA ASP A 97 -6.28 14.19 19.42
C ASP A 97 -7.55 13.94 18.60
N ALA A 98 -7.43 13.83 17.28
CA ALA A 98 -8.57 13.52 16.41
C ALA A 98 -9.17 12.13 16.70
N GLN A 99 -8.32 11.15 17.03
CA GLN A 99 -8.77 9.82 17.47
C GLN A 99 -9.57 9.91 18.77
N ALA A 100 -9.03 10.57 19.80
CA ALA A 100 -9.71 10.73 21.08
C ALA A 100 -11.07 11.43 20.93
N GLN A 101 -11.12 12.52 20.17
CA GLN A 101 -12.38 13.25 19.90
C GLN A 101 -13.41 12.39 19.16
N ARG A 102 -12.96 11.51 18.27
CA ARG A 102 -13.85 10.61 17.53
C ARG A 102 -14.42 9.52 18.44
N LEU A 103 -13.62 8.93 19.30
CA LEU A 103 -14.06 7.93 20.30
C LEU A 103 -15.03 8.53 21.32
N GLN A 104 -14.85 9.80 21.69
CA GLN A 104 -15.82 10.52 22.54
C GLN A 104 -17.18 10.70 21.85
N ARG A 105 -17.18 10.91 20.53
CA ARG A 105 -18.41 11.10 19.74
C ARG A 105 -19.12 9.78 19.44
N TYR A 106 -18.35 8.73 19.17
CA TYR A 106 -18.83 7.39 18.84
C TYR A 106 -18.16 6.37 19.76
N PRO A 107 -18.68 6.17 20.98
CA PRO A 107 -18.06 5.27 21.96
C PRO A 107 -18.23 3.78 21.62
N SER A 108 -19.09 3.45 20.66
CA SER A 108 -19.39 2.10 20.21
C SER A 108 -18.71 1.73 18.89
N VAL A 109 -17.68 2.46 18.48
CA VAL A 109 -16.90 2.11 17.27
C VAL A 109 -16.38 0.69 17.33
#